data_AF-A0A968Z298-F1
#
_entry.id   AF-A0A968Z298-F1
#
_cell.length_a   1.000
_cell.length_b   1.000
_cell.length_c   1.000
_cell.angle_alpha   90.00
_cell.angle_beta   90.00
_cell.angle_gamma   90.00
#
_symmetry.space_group_name_H-M   'P 1'
#
loop_
_entity.id
_entity.type
_entity.pdbx_description
1 polymer ?
#
loop_
_entity_poly.entity_id
_entity_poly.type
_entity_poly.pdbx_seq_one_letter_code
_entity_poly.pdbx_strand_id
1 'polypeptide(L)'
;MTSSLTFLILTILTCAQGADAQKVPATIVSPSITANAIYSESDYLLGAGDRIRIEVFKLPQYSGEFEVSINGSLNLPQIGSISVRGMTLAGAAKAIAARYSQAQILRDAQITINLLVPRPVSIGIAGEINRPGSYTVPLQGSRLPKLSDAVKLAGGITQAADLRNVQIRRFQNGKGQQVIAVDLWQLLETGDSANDLTIRDGDTIYIPTSERIDPIASAGLADASFASDRTQPIKVAVLGEVRKPGTHALSGEEKSSILPTVTAAIEAAGGIEPLADLEKIQIRRLTKLGSQQTIEIDLKQLLLAGDLRQDLILQNGDTVIVPTASDVNLADISLLRSTSFAPAESEPLNITIIGEVFRPGPYTVTGSARTGEAGRPGGSDGGGSVPPTVTRAIQIAGGIKPLANVRQIEIRRRTSDGLERTLGIDLWKLLREGDSSQDTILQDGDTIFVPIATALAPEEAADIAAASFSPDTIGVNIVGEVRSPGVVEIPPNTPLNQALFAAGGFTNEASTGSVELIRLNPNGTVSRREIEIDFAGGLNEETNPVLYNNDVILVGRSTLSKLSDTLDTVLNPVGKFLTIFSTPFNLFRLFE
;
A
#
# COMPACT_ATOMS: atom_id res chain seq x y z
N MET A 1 -12.00 -93.33 20.45
CA MET A 1 -11.78 -92.16 21.31
C MET A 1 -10.31 -91.76 21.19
N THR A 2 -10.11 -90.60 20.53
CA THR A 2 -8.94 -89.70 20.50
C THR A 2 -7.51 -90.27 20.54
N SER A 3 -6.82 -90.23 19.39
CA SER A 3 -5.38 -89.95 19.26
C SER A 3 -5.09 -89.70 17.77
N SER A 4 -4.81 -88.45 17.37
CA SER A 4 -3.47 -87.90 17.14
C SER A 4 -2.89 -88.30 15.78
N LEU A 5 -2.89 -87.34 14.84
CA LEU A 5 -2.32 -87.52 13.50
C LEU A 5 -1.19 -86.52 13.29
N THR A 6 0.01 -87.07 13.34
CA THR A 6 1.25 -86.56 12.78
C THR A 6 1.11 -86.48 11.26
N PHE A 7 1.56 -85.43 10.58
CA PHE A 7 2.09 -85.62 9.22
C PHE A 7 3.17 -84.61 8.83
N LEU A 8 4.14 -85.20 8.15
CA LEU A 8 5.48 -84.76 7.82
C LEU A 8 5.50 -84.09 6.43
N ILE A 9 6.26 -83.00 6.37
CA ILE A 9 6.97 -82.33 5.27
C ILE A 9 6.99 -83.04 3.90
N LEU A 10 6.65 -82.27 2.84
CA LEU A 10 7.06 -82.51 1.45
C LEU A 10 7.54 -81.20 0.79
N THR A 11 8.80 -81.18 0.40
CA THR A 11 9.50 -80.20 -0.47
C THR A 11 9.03 -80.40 -1.94
N ILE A 12 8.95 -79.40 -2.81
CA ILE A 12 9.99 -78.98 -3.78
C ILE A 12 9.45 -77.79 -4.64
N LEU A 13 10.34 -76.81 -4.89
CA LEU A 13 10.45 -75.81 -5.98
C LEU A 13 9.22 -75.41 -6.83
N THR A 14 9.02 -74.10 -7.04
CA THR A 14 9.17 -73.44 -8.36
C THR A 14 9.40 -71.92 -8.20
N CYS A 15 10.24 -71.39 -9.09
CA CYS A 15 10.80 -70.05 -9.19
C CYS A 15 9.86 -69.06 -9.92
N ALA A 16 9.78 -67.78 -9.49
CA ALA A 16 9.64 -66.61 -10.36
C ALA A 16 9.70 -65.29 -9.56
N GLN A 17 10.38 -64.30 -10.14
CA GLN A 17 10.79 -63.02 -9.54
C GLN A 17 9.64 -62.03 -9.33
N GLY A 18 9.67 -61.36 -8.18
CA GLY A 18 9.08 -60.05 -7.94
C GLY A 18 10.10 -59.21 -7.19
N ALA A 19 10.57 -58.11 -7.81
CA ALA A 19 11.52 -57.18 -7.24
C ALA A 19 10.84 -56.40 -6.10
N ASP A 20 11.18 -56.76 -4.85
CA ASP A 20 10.72 -56.03 -3.68
C ASP A 20 11.78 -54.99 -3.31
N ALA A 21 11.44 -53.72 -3.52
CA ALA A 21 12.27 -52.59 -3.13
C ALA A 21 12.31 -52.56 -1.59
N GLN A 22 13.46 -52.91 -1.05
CA GLN A 22 13.75 -52.93 0.38
C GLN A 22 13.56 -51.53 0.96
N LYS A 23 12.39 -51.29 1.57
CA LYS A 23 12.03 -50.06 2.27
C LYS A 23 12.85 -50.01 3.57
N VAL A 24 14.01 -49.36 3.52
CA VAL A 24 14.80 -49.03 4.70
C VAL A 24 13.92 -48.18 5.62
N PRO A 25 13.64 -48.57 6.88
CA PRO A 25 12.97 -47.67 7.80
C PRO A 25 13.94 -46.54 8.12
N ALA A 26 13.61 -45.32 7.69
CA ALA A 26 14.27 -44.13 8.18
C ALA A 26 13.92 -43.97 9.66
N THR A 27 14.77 -44.51 10.53
CA THR A 27 14.77 -44.15 11.94
C THR A 27 15.19 -42.68 12.02
N ILE A 28 14.20 -41.80 12.16
CA ILE A 28 14.41 -40.41 12.54
C ILE A 28 14.85 -40.48 14.01
N VAL A 29 16.16 -40.51 14.25
CA VAL A 29 16.70 -40.32 15.59
C VAL A 29 16.56 -38.84 15.90
N SER A 30 15.40 -38.44 16.41
CA SER A 30 15.27 -37.15 17.08
C SER A 30 16.31 -37.10 18.20
N PRO A 31 17.24 -36.13 18.24
CA PRO A 31 18.09 -36.00 19.40
C PRO A 31 17.19 -35.68 20.59
N SER A 32 17.12 -36.60 21.54
CA SER A 32 16.51 -36.38 22.84
C SER A 32 17.27 -35.25 23.54
N ILE A 33 16.69 -34.05 23.51
CA ILE A 33 17.19 -32.89 24.23
C ILE A 33 17.03 -33.21 25.72
N THR A 34 18.13 -33.63 26.35
CA THR A 34 18.18 -33.77 27.80
C THR A 34 18.35 -32.38 28.38
N ALA A 35 17.25 -31.82 28.89
CA ALA A 35 17.25 -30.55 29.62
C ALA A 35 18.05 -30.68 30.93
N ASN A 36 18.71 -29.57 31.29
CA ASN A 36 19.42 -29.29 32.54
C ASN A 36 20.82 -29.91 32.71
N ALA A 37 21.76 -29.43 31.89
CA ALA A 37 23.09 -29.14 32.40
C ALA A 37 23.08 -27.70 32.92
N ILE A 38 23.02 -27.51 34.24
CA ILE A 38 23.39 -26.23 34.86
C ILE A 38 24.88 -26.06 34.54
N TYR A 39 25.20 -25.22 33.54
CA TYR A 39 26.57 -24.86 33.23
C TYR A 39 27.07 -23.97 34.36
N SER A 40 27.84 -24.52 35.30
CA SER A 40 28.48 -23.71 36.33
C SER A 40 29.42 -22.72 35.64
N GLU A 41 29.25 -21.44 35.99
CA GLU A 41 30.04 -20.32 35.51
C GLU A 41 31.52 -20.69 35.65
N SER A 42 32.19 -20.90 34.51
CA SER A 42 33.54 -21.46 34.51
C SER A 42 34.54 -20.41 34.95
N ASP A 43 35.22 -20.69 36.07
CA ASP A 43 36.37 -19.94 36.55
C ASP A 43 37.33 -19.59 35.39
N TYR A 44 37.81 -18.35 35.40
CA TYR A 44 38.76 -17.87 34.39
C TYR A 44 40.01 -18.77 34.34
N LEU A 45 40.35 -19.23 33.14
CA LEU A 45 41.50 -20.08 32.89
C LEU A 45 42.64 -19.25 32.31
N LEU A 46 43.82 -19.35 32.93
CA LEU A 46 45.01 -18.62 32.49
C LEU A 46 45.47 -19.09 31.11
N GLY A 47 45.82 -18.13 30.28
CA GLY A 47 46.37 -18.34 28.93
C GLY A 47 47.46 -17.34 28.59
N ALA A 48 48.07 -17.54 27.42
CA ALA A 48 49.12 -16.65 26.93
C ALA A 48 48.58 -15.21 26.76
N GLY A 49 49.38 -14.22 27.18
CA GLY A 49 49.02 -12.80 27.13
C GLY A 49 48.33 -12.26 28.39
N ASP A 50 48.02 -13.12 29.37
CA ASP A 50 47.46 -12.67 30.65
C ASP A 50 48.53 -12.01 31.51
N ARG A 51 48.19 -10.88 32.12
CA ARG A 51 49.01 -10.24 33.15
C ARG A 51 48.43 -10.48 34.53
N ILE A 52 49.24 -11.06 35.40
CA ILE A 52 48.86 -11.39 36.77
C ILE A 52 49.80 -10.70 37.76
N ARG A 53 49.26 -10.33 38.92
CA ARG A 53 50.05 -9.94 40.08
C ARG A 53 50.13 -11.11 41.03
N ILE A 54 51.34 -11.47 41.40
CA ILE A 54 51.63 -12.51 42.38
C ILE A 54 52.09 -11.82 43.65
N GLU A 55 51.42 -12.15 44.76
CA GLU A 55 51.75 -11.68 46.09
C GLU A 55 52.12 -12.88 46.95
N VAL A 56 53.37 -12.87 47.44
CA VAL A 56 53.89 -13.87 48.36
C VAL A 56 53.93 -13.24 49.75
N PHE A 57 53.21 -13.84 50.71
CA PHE A 57 53.04 -13.25 52.03
C PHE A 57 54.39 -12.97 52.72
N LYS A 58 54.58 -11.72 53.16
CA LYS A 58 55.82 -11.21 53.81
C LYS A 58 57.10 -11.29 52.97
N LEU A 59 56.97 -11.51 51.66
CA LEU A 59 58.11 -11.74 50.77
C LEU A 59 57.98 -10.90 49.48
N PRO A 60 58.20 -9.57 49.56
CA PRO A 60 58.06 -8.67 48.43
C PRO A 60 59.04 -8.99 47.29
N GLN A 61 60.21 -9.57 47.59
CA GLN A 61 61.23 -9.93 46.59
C GLN A 61 60.81 -11.06 45.65
N TYR A 62 59.77 -11.83 46.00
CA TYR A 62 59.16 -12.86 45.16
C TYR A 62 57.76 -12.46 44.64
N SER A 63 57.32 -11.25 44.99
CA SER A 63 56.06 -10.66 44.55
C SER A 63 56.30 -9.74 43.37
N GLY A 64 55.33 -9.62 42.47
CA GLY A 64 55.48 -8.78 41.29
C GLY A 64 54.38 -8.98 40.25
N GLU A 65 54.51 -8.25 39.14
CA GLU A 65 53.67 -8.45 37.95
C GLU A 65 54.38 -9.38 36.98
N PHE A 66 53.66 -10.37 36.48
CA PHE A 66 54.18 -11.35 35.54
C PHE A 66 53.21 -11.50 34.37
N GLU A 67 53.77 -11.67 33.18
CA GLU A 67 53.03 -11.93 31.96
C GLU A 67 53.17 -13.41 31.58
N VAL A 68 52.06 -14.04 31.23
CA VAL A 68 52.06 -15.41 30.72
C VAL A 68 52.57 -15.41 29.29
N SER A 69 53.71 -16.08 29.08
CA SER A 69 54.38 -16.17 27.77
C SER A 69 53.53 -16.92 26.74
N ILE A 70 53.87 -16.80 25.44
CA ILE A 70 53.15 -17.42 24.30
C ILE A 70 53.01 -18.95 24.46
N ASN A 71 54.03 -19.60 25.00
CA ASN A 71 54.03 -21.04 25.30
C ASN A 71 53.11 -21.42 26.49
N GLY A 72 52.49 -20.45 27.16
CA GLY A 72 51.62 -20.65 28.31
C GLY A 72 52.35 -20.83 29.65
N SER A 73 53.63 -20.45 29.71
CA SER A 73 54.42 -20.49 30.94
C SER A 73 54.61 -19.12 31.56
N LEU A 74 54.88 -19.13 32.86
CA LEU A 74 55.18 -17.95 33.67
C LEU A 74 56.64 -18.03 34.11
N ASN A 75 57.40 -16.96 33.94
CA ASN A 75 58.79 -16.89 34.38
C ASN A 75 58.87 -16.28 35.77
N LEU A 76 59.33 -17.06 36.73
CA LEU A 76 59.38 -16.68 38.14
C LEU A 76 60.81 -16.62 38.67
N PRO A 77 61.11 -15.72 39.63
CA PRO A 77 62.43 -15.63 40.25
C PRO A 77 62.85 -16.97 40.88
N GLN A 78 64.10 -17.36 40.71
CA GLN A 78 64.73 -18.55 41.32
C GLN A 78 64.18 -19.93 40.91
N ILE A 79 62.95 -20.04 40.39
CA ILE A 79 62.36 -21.32 39.93
C ILE A 79 62.16 -21.41 38.41
N GLY A 80 62.42 -20.34 37.66
CA GLY A 80 62.36 -20.33 36.21
C GLY A 80 60.93 -20.43 35.67
N SER A 81 60.78 -21.14 34.55
CA SER A 81 59.51 -21.22 33.80
C SER A 81 58.58 -22.31 34.35
N ILE A 82 57.35 -21.95 34.71
CA ILE A 82 56.29 -22.88 35.13
C ILE A 82 55.09 -22.82 34.18
N SER A 83 54.55 -23.97 33.77
CA SER A 83 53.35 -24.02 32.93
C SER A 83 52.10 -23.68 33.73
N VAL A 84 51.37 -22.65 33.30
CA VAL A 84 50.10 -22.19 33.92
C VAL A 84 48.91 -22.24 32.96
N ARG A 85 49.14 -22.61 31.69
CA ARG A 85 48.10 -22.72 30.66
C ARG A 85 46.95 -23.63 31.11
N GLY A 86 45.73 -23.10 31.06
CA GLY A 86 44.51 -23.82 31.40
C GLY A 86 44.30 -24.02 32.92
N MET A 87 45.12 -23.42 33.78
CA MET A 87 44.93 -23.46 35.23
C MET A 87 44.04 -22.29 35.69
N THR A 88 43.25 -22.51 36.73
CA THR A 88 42.59 -21.41 37.46
C THR A 88 43.63 -20.63 38.26
N LEU A 89 43.31 -19.39 38.67
CA LEU A 89 44.20 -18.58 39.52
C LEU A 89 44.61 -19.32 40.80
N ALA A 90 43.67 -20.00 41.45
CA ALA A 90 43.94 -20.80 42.65
C ALA A 90 44.78 -22.04 42.35
N GLY A 91 44.55 -22.70 41.21
CA GLY A 91 45.36 -23.83 40.75
C GLY A 91 46.81 -23.42 40.47
N ALA A 92 46.99 -22.28 39.80
CA ALA A 92 48.31 -21.71 39.53
C ALA A 92 49.04 -21.31 40.83
N ALA A 93 48.33 -20.71 41.80
CA ALA A 93 48.92 -20.38 43.11
C ALA A 93 49.48 -21.61 43.83
N LYS A 94 48.71 -22.71 43.85
CA LYS A 94 49.14 -23.99 44.43
C LYS A 94 50.33 -24.59 43.68
N ALA A 95 50.30 -24.56 42.34
CA ALA A 95 51.38 -25.09 41.50
C ALA A 95 52.69 -24.32 41.72
N ILE A 96 52.61 -22.99 41.82
CA ILE A 96 53.76 -22.13 42.07
C ILE A 96 54.31 -22.35 43.49
N ALA A 97 53.44 -22.43 44.50
CA ALA A 97 53.85 -22.71 45.88
C ALA A 97 54.56 -24.06 46.00
N ALA A 98 54.04 -25.10 45.34
CA ALA A 98 54.65 -26.41 45.28
C ALA A 98 56.03 -26.38 44.61
N ARG A 99 56.20 -25.61 43.52
CA ARG A 99 57.50 -25.46 42.85
C ARG A 99 58.54 -24.75 43.70
N TYR A 100 58.17 -23.69 44.41
CA TYR A 100 59.09 -23.02 45.34
C TYR A 100 59.51 -23.91 46.52
N SER A 101 58.59 -24.74 47.01
CA SER A 101 58.88 -25.73 48.06
C SER A 101 59.81 -26.85 47.56
N GLN A 102 59.55 -27.39 46.37
CA GLN A 102 60.39 -28.43 45.77
C GLN A 102 61.81 -27.96 45.48
N ALA A 103 61.97 -26.69 45.08
CA ALA A 103 63.28 -26.08 44.86
C ALA A 103 63.99 -25.66 46.16
N GLN A 104 63.39 -25.90 47.33
CA GLN A 104 63.92 -25.55 48.65
C GLN A 104 64.18 -24.04 48.84
N ILE A 105 63.48 -23.19 48.08
CA ILE A 105 63.63 -21.72 48.14
C ILE A 105 62.68 -21.13 49.19
N LEU A 106 61.42 -21.57 49.22
CA LEU A 106 60.42 -21.11 50.17
C LEU A 106 59.76 -22.30 50.89
N ARG A 107 59.58 -22.19 52.21
CA ARG A 107 58.82 -23.14 53.03
C ARG A 107 57.45 -22.56 53.34
N ASP A 108 56.38 -23.30 53.07
CA ASP A 108 54.98 -22.92 53.35
C ASP A 108 54.59 -21.56 52.74
N ALA A 109 54.96 -21.32 51.49
CA ALA A 109 54.64 -20.08 50.78
C ALA A 109 53.12 -19.90 50.61
N GLN A 110 52.58 -18.84 51.20
CA GLN A 110 51.21 -18.39 50.93
C GLN A 110 51.24 -17.42 49.75
N ILE A 111 50.64 -17.86 48.63
CA ILE A 111 50.65 -17.14 47.36
C ILE A 111 49.23 -16.77 46.96
N THR A 112 49.03 -15.49 46.69
CA THR A 112 47.79 -14.95 46.12
C THR A 112 48.08 -14.48 44.70
N ILE A 113 47.21 -14.82 43.75
CA ILE A 113 47.32 -14.39 42.36
C ILE A 113 46.08 -13.57 42.01
N ASN A 114 46.31 -12.34 41.56
CA ASN A 114 45.28 -11.43 41.08
C ASN A 114 45.45 -11.21 39.58
N LEU A 115 44.37 -11.33 38.81
CA LEU A 115 44.38 -11.00 37.38
C LEU A 115 44.35 -9.48 37.21
N LEU A 116 45.37 -8.91 36.57
CA LEU A 116 45.46 -7.47 36.34
C LEU A 116 44.84 -7.09 34.99
N VAL A 117 45.33 -7.71 33.91
CA VAL A 117 44.82 -7.50 32.56
C VAL A 117 44.57 -8.87 31.93
N PRO A 118 43.30 -9.24 31.70
CA PRO A 118 42.98 -10.45 30.97
C PRO A 118 43.32 -10.28 29.48
N ARG A 119 43.74 -11.36 28.82
CA ARG A 119 43.92 -11.34 27.36
C ARG A 119 42.60 -11.08 26.64
N PRO A 120 42.58 -10.31 25.54
CA PRO A 120 41.38 -10.13 24.73
C PRO A 120 40.87 -11.47 24.20
N VAL A 121 39.55 -11.64 24.15
CA VAL A 121 38.92 -12.84 23.58
C VAL A 121 38.78 -12.64 22.08
N SER A 122 39.37 -13.52 21.26
CA SER A 122 39.17 -13.49 19.82
C SER A 122 38.13 -14.53 19.40
N ILE A 123 37.11 -14.09 18.66
CA ILE A 123 35.98 -14.91 18.23
C ILE A 123 35.71 -14.71 16.74
N GLY A 124 35.16 -15.73 16.10
CA GLY A 124 34.61 -15.61 14.75
C GLY A 124 33.09 -15.52 14.81
N ILE A 125 32.48 -14.62 14.04
CA ILE A 125 31.02 -14.51 13.92
C ILE A 125 30.62 -14.60 12.45
N ALA A 126 29.69 -15.49 12.13
CA ALA A 126 29.24 -15.75 10.76
C ALA A 126 27.73 -16.08 10.71
N GLY A 127 27.14 -15.98 9.52
CA GLY A 127 25.73 -16.27 9.26
C GLY A 127 24.88 -15.01 9.07
N GLU A 128 23.64 -15.02 9.57
CA GLU A 128 22.68 -13.92 9.48
C GLU A 128 22.97 -12.79 10.48
N ILE A 129 24.07 -12.08 10.21
CA ILE A 129 24.52 -10.94 11.00
C ILE A 129 24.95 -9.79 10.09
N ASN A 130 24.89 -8.55 10.59
CA ASN A 130 25.18 -7.38 9.76
C ASN A 130 26.64 -7.28 9.33
N ARG A 131 27.57 -7.59 10.24
CA ARG A 131 29.01 -7.56 9.97
C ARG A 131 29.63 -8.92 10.36
N PRO A 132 29.67 -9.90 9.46
CA PRO A 132 30.39 -11.15 9.72
C PRO A 132 31.90 -10.89 9.71
N GLY A 133 32.64 -11.61 10.55
CA GLY A 133 34.09 -11.44 10.66
C GLY A 133 34.68 -11.91 11.98
N SER A 134 35.97 -11.62 12.17
CA SER A 134 36.67 -11.87 13.42
C SER A 134 36.60 -10.65 14.33
N TYR A 135 36.23 -10.87 15.58
CA TYR A 135 36.08 -9.83 16.59
C TYR A 135 37.00 -10.08 17.76
N THR A 136 37.55 -9.01 18.32
CA THR A 136 38.30 -9.02 19.57
C THR A 136 37.45 -8.34 20.62
N VAL A 137 36.93 -9.12 21.58
CA VAL A 137 36.07 -8.63 22.64
C VAL A 137 36.93 -8.31 23.86
N PRO A 138 37.02 -7.03 24.28
CA PRO A 138 37.72 -6.68 25.51
C PRO A 138 36.92 -7.18 26.71
N LEU A 139 37.60 -7.77 27.69
CA LEU A 139 36.95 -8.15 28.94
C LEU A 139 36.75 -6.91 29.83
N GLN A 140 35.54 -6.78 30.37
CA GLN A 140 35.23 -5.77 31.38
C GLN A 140 35.40 -6.41 32.77
N GLY A 141 36.58 -6.24 33.36
CA GLY A 141 36.95 -6.84 34.65
C GLY A 141 37.14 -8.35 34.57
N SER A 142 36.70 -9.08 35.60
CA SER A 142 36.84 -10.55 35.69
C SER A 142 35.69 -11.34 35.05
N ARG A 143 34.75 -10.68 34.36
CA ARG A 143 33.59 -11.34 33.74
C ARG A 143 33.90 -11.68 32.28
N LEU A 144 33.66 -12.94 31.90
CA LEU A 144 33.74 -13.36 30.50
C LEU A 144 32.65 -12.65 29.68
N PRO A 145 32.96 -12.23 28.43
CA PRO A 145 31.98 -11.60 27.56
C PRO A 145 30.85 -12.56 27.23
N LYS A 146 29.63 -12.04 27.07
CA LYS A 146 28.45 -12.83 26.75
C LYS A 146 28.15 -12.86 25.26
N LEU A 147 27.37 -13.84 24.82
CA LEU A 147 26.93 -13.99 23.43
C LEU A 147 26.24 -12.72 22.91
N SER A 148 25.37 -12.14 23.73
CA SER A 148 24.68 -10.88 23.45
C SER A 148 25.63 -9.71 23.15
N ASP A 149 26.75 -9.58 23.88
CA ASP A 149 27.74 -8.52 23.68
C ASP A 149 28.44 -8.65 22.32
N ALA A 150 28.79 -9.88 21.93
CA ALA A 150 29.41 -10.16 20.65
C ALA A 150 28.48 -9.84 19.47
N VAL A 151 27.18 -10.15 19.59
CA VAL A 151 26.19 -9.81 18.57
C VAL A 151 26.06 -8.29 18.41
N LYS A 152 26.06 -7.53 19.51
CA LYS A 152 26.05 -6.06 19.47
C LYS A 152 27.29 -5.50 18.78
N LEU A 153 28.47 -6.02 19.09
CA LEU A 153 29.74 -5.61 18.47
C LEU A 153 29.75 -5.86 16.95
N ALA A 154 29.08 -6.91 16.50
CA ALA A 154 28.91 -7.22 15.08
C ALA A 154 27.81 -6.40 14.38
N GLY A 155 27.27 -5.37 15.05
CA GLY A 155 26.27 -4.48 14.49
C GLY A 155 24.87 -5.08 14.45
N GLY A 156 24.61 -6.12 15.24
CA GLY A 156 23.30 -6.74 15.35
C GLY A 156 22.99 -7.80 14.29
N ILE A 157 21.88 -8.50 14.51
CA ILE A 157 21.35 -9.56 13.64
C ILE A 157 20.48 -9.01 12.52
N THR A 158 20.29 -9.82 11.47
CA THR A 158 19.27 -9.54 10.44
C THR A 158 17.91 -10.07 10.89
N GLN A 159 16.81 -9.60 10.27
CA GLN A 159 15.48 -10.15 10.56
C GLN A 159 15.26 -11.56 9.97
N ALA A 160 16.21 -12.08 9.18
CA ALA A 160 16.18 -13.44 8.65
C ALA A 160 16.94 -14.42 9.56
N ALA A 161 17.53 -13.96 10.66
CA ALA A 161 18.27 -14.78 11.61
C ALA A 161 17.34 -15.73 12.38
N ASP A 162 17.75 -17.00 12.47
CA ASP A 162 17.15 -17.97 13.37
C ASP A 162 17.85 -17.94 14.72
N LEU A 163 17.27 -17.18 15.65
CA LEU A 163 17.77 -17.04 17.02
C LEU A 163 17.56 -18.27 17.89
N ARG A 164 16.69 -19.20 17.50
CA ARG A 164 16.40 -20.41 18.30
C ARG A 164 17.50 -21.46 18.15
N ASN A 165 18.24 -21.41 17.04
CA ASN A 165 19.23 -22.41 16.66
C ASN A 165 20.66 -21.83 16.52
N VAL A 166 21.01 -20.81 17.31
CA VAL A 166 22.36 -20.23 17.27
C VAL A 166 23.38 -21.26 17.71
N GLN A 167 24.50 -21.36 17.00
CA GLN A 167 25.52 -22.37 17.26
C GLN A 167 26.81 -21.72 17.72
N ILE A 168 27.31 -22.12 18.89
CA ILE A 168 28.67 -21.82 19.33
C ILE A 168 29.52 -23.05 19.09
N ARG A 169 30.53 -22.91 18.24
CA ARG A 169 31.53 -23.94 17.99
C ARG A 169 32.77 -23.65 18.82
N ARG A 170 33.03 -24.49 19.81
CA ARG A 170 34.11 -24.34 20.79
C ARG A 170 35.11 -25.48 20.67
N PHE A 171 36.39 -25.15 20.50
CA PHE A 171 37.45 -26.16 20.55
C PHE A 171 37.75 -26.54 21.99
N GLN A 172 37.61 -27.82 22.34
CA GLN A 172 38.05 -28.34 23.63
C GLN A 172 39.39 -29.06 23.48
N ASN A 173 40.36 -28.70 24.32
CA ASN A 173 41.69 -29.32 24.34
C ASN A 173 41.58 -30.85 24.42
N GLY A 174 41.98 -31.52 23.33
CA GLY A 174 42.05 -32.99 23.23
C GLY A 174 40.73 -33.72 22.98
N LYS A 175 39.58 -33.02 22.87
CA LYS A 175 38.25 -33.63 22.68
C LYS A 175 37.53 -33.22 21.38
N GLY A 176 38.16 -32.40 20.54
CA GLY A 176 37.59 -31.93 19.27
C GLY A 176 36.72 -30.68 19.41
N GLN A 177 35.96 -30.39 18.36
CA GLN A 177 35.06 -29.24 18.28
C GLN A 177 33.69 -29.60 18.87
N GLN A 178 33.28 -28.89 19.93
CA GLN A 178 31.94 -29.00 20.51
C GLN A 178 31.03 -27.98 19.83
N VAL A 179 29.84 -28.40 19.42
CA VAL A 179 28.77 -27.49 18.95
C VAL A 179 27.74 -27.35 20.06
N ILE A 180 27.53 -26.12 20.52
CA ILE A 180 26.58 -25.77 21.57
C ILE A 180 25.44 -25.01 20.90
N ALA A 181 24.23 -25.56 20.92
CA ALA A 181 23.03 -24.86 20.47
C ALA A 181 22.55 -23.90 21.57
N VAL A 182 22.23 -22.67 21.18
CA VAL A 182 21.76 -21.60 22.07
C VAL A 182 20.49 -21.01 21.48
N ASP A 183 19.46 -20.93 22.32
CA ASP A 183 18.20 -20.25 22.00
C ASP A 183 18.27 -18.81 22.52
N LEU A 184 18.73 -17.91 21.65
CA LEU A 184 18.75 -16.47 21.93
C LEU A 184 17.36 -15.84 21.85
N TRP A 185 16.36 -16.52 21.28
CA TRP A 185 14.99 -16.00 21.23
C TRP A 185 14.39 -15.90 22.63
N GLN A 186 14.68 -16.88 23.50
CA GLN A 186 14.22 -16.84 24.90
C GLN A 186 14.73 -15.60 25.64
N LEU A 187 15.94 -15.13 25.36
CA LEU A 187 16.46 -13.90 25.98
C LEU A 187 15.59 -12.68 25.63
N LEU A 188 15.02 -12.63 24.43
CA LEU A 188 14.12 -11.54 24.01
C LEU A 188 12.72 -11.66 24.62
N GLU A 189 12.20 -12.89 24.70
CA GLU A 189 10.83 -13.14 25.12
C GLU A 189 10.65 -13.08 26.65
N THR A 190 11.59 -13.65 27.41
CA THR A 190 11.48 -13.75 28.88
C THR A 190 12.42 -12.81 29.62
N GLY A 191 13.40 -12.21 28.92
CA GLY A 191 14.50 -11.47 29.55
C GLY A 191 15.45 -12.35 30.36
N ASP A 192 15.33 -13.69 30.26
CA ASP A 192 16.14 -14.62 31.02
C ASP A 192 17.57 -14.69 30.47
N SER A 193 18.52 -14.20 31.26
CA SER A 193 19.94 -14.21 30.94
C SER A 193 20.61 -15.58 31.06
N ALA A 194 19.88 -16.62 31.50
CA ALA A 194 20.38 -17.99 31.58
C ALA A 194 20.83 -18.56 30.23
N ASN A 195 20.18 -18.13 29.15
CA ASN A 195 20.54 -18.53 27.78
C ASN A 195 21.63 -17.66 27.14
N ASP A 196 22.04 -16.58 27.81
CA ASP A 196 23.11 -15.70 27.33
C ASP A 196 24.48 -16.27 27.74
N LEU A 197 24.94 -17.27 26.97
CA LEU A 197 26.14 -18.04 27.26
C LEU A 197 27.41 -17.18 27.21
N THR A 198 28.37 -17.47 28.10
CA THR A 198 29.70 -16.85 28.05
C THR A 198 30.53 -17.37 26.88
N ILE A 199 31.17 -16.45 26.17
CA ILE A 199 32.06 -16.74 25.04
C ILE A 199 33.50 -16.90 25.53
N ARG A 200 34.23 -17.81 24.90
CA ARG A 200 35.64 -18.08 25.16
C ARG A 200 36.50 -17.78 23.93
N ASP A 201 37.78 -17.60 24.19
CA ASP A 201 38.80 -17.43 23.15
C ASP A 201 38.79 -18.61 22.17
N GLY A 202 38.73 -18.30 20.88
CA GLY A 202 38.64 -19.27 19.79
C GLY A 202 37.24 -19.79 19.46
N ASP A 203 36.19 -19.31 20.13
CA ASP A 203 34.81 -19.68 19.78
C ASP A 203 34.42 -19.12 18.39
N THR A 204 33.69 -19.92 17.62
CA THR A 204 33.04 -19.49 16.38
C THR A 204 31.53 -19.52 16.56
N ILE A 205 30.90 -18.36 16.47
CA ILE A 205 29.46 -18.17 16.56
C ILE A 205 28.89 -18.20 15.15
N TYR A 206 27.92 -19.09 14.93
CA TYR A 206 27.21 -19.21 13.67
C TYR A 206 25.71 -18.99 13.91
N ILE A 207 25.15 -17.99 13.24
CA ILE A 207 23.73 -17.64 13.30
C ILE A 207 23.08 -18.13 12.01
N PRO A 208 22.29 -19.22 12.04
CA PRO A 208 21.65 -19.73 10.83
C PRO A 208 20.60 -18.75 10.28
N THR A 209 20.33 -18.89 8.98
CA THR A 209 19.16 -18.26 8.35
C THR A 209 17.92 -19.08 8.67
N SER A 210 16.83 -18.41 9.05
CA SER A 210 15.52 -19.06 9.24
C SER A 210 15.03 -19.62 7.91
N GLU A 211 14.47 -20.83 7.94
CA GLU A 211 13.86 -21.46 6.75
C GLU A 211 12.65 -20.66 6.25
N ARG A 212 11.89 -20.08 7.18
CA ARG A 212 10.72 -19.23 6.91
C ARG A 212 10.84 -17.94 7.72
N ILE A 213 10.75 -16.78 7.07
CA ILE A 213 10.61 -15.51 7.78
C ILE A 213 9.17 -15.41 8.23
N ASP A 214 8.97 -15.40 9.55
CA ASP A 214 7.67 -15.13 10.15
C ASP A 214 7.54 -13.61 10.35
N PRO A 215 6.51 -12.94 9.77
CA PRO A 215 6.31 -11.51 9.96
C PRO A 215 6.26 -11.11 11.44
N ILE A 216 5.64 -11.93 12.29
CA ILE A 216 5.52 -11.68 13.73
C ILE A 216 6.89 -11.74 14.41
N ALA A 217 7.67 -12.78 14.10
CA ALA A 217 9.01 -12.90 14.67
C ALA A 217 9.91 -11.77 14.18
N SER A 218 9.81 -11.40 12.90
CA SER A 218 10.64 -10.35 12.30
C SER A 218 10.39 -8.96 12.90
N ALA A 219 9.15 -8.64 13.28
CA ALA A 219 8.81 -7.41 14.00
C ALA A 219 9.46 -7.40 15.40
N GLY A 220 9.34 -8.51 16.15
CA GLY A 220 10.00 -8.66 17.44
C GLY A 220 11.53 -8.59 17.37
N LEU A 221 12.14 -9.17 16.33
CA LEU A 221 13.58 -9.05 16.08
C LEU A 221 14.00 -7.63 15.78
N ALA A 222 13.17 -6.89 15.06
CA ALA A 222 13.50 -5.52 14.73
C ALA A 222 13.60 -4.68 16.02
N ASP A 223 12.70 -4.84 16.98
CA ASP A 223 12.67 -4.04 18.22
C ASP A 223 13.68 -4.51 19.28
N ALA A 224 14.39 -5.61 19.01
CA ALA A 224 15.40 -6.13 19.90
C ALA A 224 16.57 -5.14 20.06
N SER A 225 17.15 -5.08 21.27
CA SER A 225 18.40 -4.33 21.55
C SER A 225 19.63 -4.80 20.74
N PHE A 226 19.45 -5.84 19.93
CA PHE A 226 20.45 -6.48 19.07
C PHE A 226 20.15 -6.28 17.58
N ALA A 227 19.15 -5.47 17.22
CA ALA A 227 18.83 -5.17 15.83
C ALA A 227 19.83 -4.19 15.21
N SER A 228 19.93 -4.22 13.88
CA SER A 228 20.68 -3.25 13.08
C SER A 228 20.31 -1.80 13.41
N ASP A 229 21.29 -0.90 13.32
CA ASP A 229 21.04 0.55 13.38
C ASP A 229 20.07 0.97 12.26
N ARG A 230 18.94 1.56 12.66
CA ARG A 230 17.76 1.87 11.82
C ARG A 230 17.83 3.25 11.15
N THR A 231 18.90 4.00 11.41
CA THR A 231 19.01 5.42 11.03
C THR A 231 19.53 5.65 9.61
N GLN A 232 20.04 4.62 8.94
CA GLN A 232 20.53 4.76 7.57
C GLN A 232 19.40 4.64 6.55
N PRO A 233 19.40 5.50 5.51
CA PRO A 233 18.42 5.38 4.43
C PRO A 233 18.62 4.06 3.70
N ILE A 234 17.53 3.31 3.54
CA ILE A 234 17.52 2.05 2.81
C ILE A 234 16.99 2.28 1.39
N LYS A 235 17.52 1.54 0.42
CA LYS A 235 16.99 1.50 -0.94
C LYS A 235 16.17 0.24 -1.12
N VAL A 236 14.92 0.40 -1.57
CA VAL A 236 14.01 -0.70 -1.85
C VAL A 236 13.48 -0.57 -3.27
N ALA A 237 13.15 -1.68 -3.91
CA ALA A 237 12.46 -1.68 -5.18
C ALA A 237 10.97 -1.92 -4.93
N VAL A 238 10.10 -1.12 -5.53
CA VAL A 238 8.65 -1.31 -5.48
C VAL A 238 8.15 -1.55 -6.90
N LEU A 239 7.48 -2.67 -7.13
CA LEU A 239 7.05 -3.16 -8.44
C LEU A 239 5.57 -3.56 -8.42
N GLY A 240 4.94 -3.58 -9.59
CA GLY A 240 3.56 -4.04 -9.79
C GLY A 240 2.54 -2.91 -9.81
N GLU A 241 1.35 -3.13 -9.24
CA GLU A 241 0.22 -2.19 -9.19
C GLU A 241 0.44 -1.04 -8.20
N VAL A 242 1.46 -0.24 -8.48
CA VAL A 242 1.77 1.01 -7.79
C VAL A 242 1.93 2.12 -8.81
N ARG A 243 1.69 3.35 -8.39
CA ARG A 243 1.69 4.48 -9.31
C ARG A 243 3.06 4.78 -9.92
N LYS A 244 4.14 4.70 -9.12
CA LYS A 244 5.52 4.95 -9.54
C LYS A 244 6.39 3.73 -9.24
N PRO A 245 6.36 2.69 -10.08
CA PRO A 245 7.24 1.54 -9.90
C PRO A 245 8.70 1.95 -10.10
N GLY A 246 9.60 1.37 -9.32
CA GLY A 246 11.03 1.66 -9.38
C GLY A 246 11.72 1.56 -8.03
N THR A 247 12.96 2.05 -7.99
CA THR A 247 13.76 2.08 -6.76
C THR A 247 13.46 3.35 -5.97
N HIS A 248 13.11 3.18 -4.70
CA HIS A 248 12.80 4.25 -3.76
C HIS A 248 13.76 4.22 -2.59
N ALA A 249 14.17 5.40 -2.13
CA ALA A 249 15.00 5.55 -0.94
C ALA A 249 14.10 5.91 0.25
N LEU A 250 14.08 5.07 1.27
CA LEU A 250 13.36 5.31 2.51
C LEU A 250 14.34 5.79 3.55
N SER A 251 14.13 7.00 4.07
CA SER A 251 14.93 7.55 5.16
C SER A 251 14.20 7.34 6.47
N GLY A 252 14.83 6.67 7.44
CA GLY A 252 14.40 6.76 8.83
C GLY A 252 14.79 8.13 9.35
N GLU A 253 13.89 9.11 9.32
CA GLU A 253 14.20 10.42 9.90
C GLU A 253 14.41 10.29 11.41
N GLU A 254 15.62 10.63 11.87
CA GLU A 254 16.04 10.62 13.30
C GLU A 254 15.05 11.33 14.24
N LYS A 255 14.25 12.28 13.71
CA LYS A 255 13.29 13.07 14.49
C LYS A 255 11.86 12.56 14.45
N SER A 256 11.51 11.66 13.53
CA SER A 256 10.11 11.27 13.33
C SER A 256 9.81 9.80 13.62
N SER A 257 10.80 8.98 14.00
CA SER A 257 10.59 7.57 14.38
C SER A 257 9.85 6.75 13.30
N ILE A 258 9.91 7.19 12.04
CA ILE A 258 9.27 6.51 10.91
C ILE A 258 10.16 5.35 10.53
N LEU A 259 9.69 4.14 10.81
CA LEU A 259 10.36 2.91 10.40
C LEU A 259 10.22 2.76 8.89
N PRO A 260 11.24 2.24 8.18
CA PRO A 260 11.12 1.97 6.76
C PRO A 260 10.27 0.71 6.55
N THR A 261 8.96 0.88 6.49
CA THR A 261 7.98 -0.21 6.38
C THR A 261 7.48 -0.40 4.95
N VAL A 262 6.68 -1.45 4.71
CA VAL A 262 6.04 -1.67 3.41
C VAL A 262 5.13 -0.50 3.05
N THR A 263 4.33 -0.02 3.99
CA THR A 263 3.46 1.13 3.77
C THR A 263 4.24 2.37 3.37
N ALA A 264 5.36 2.65 4.03
CA ALA A 264 6.25 3.76 3.67
C ALA A 264 6.84 3.61 2.25
N ALA A 265 7.17 2.37 1.85
CA ALA A 265 7.64 2.09 0.49
C ALA A 265 6.57 2.36 -0.57
N ILE A 266 5.34 1.94 -0.29
CA ILE A 266 4.19 2.14 -1.16
C ILE A 266 3.84 3.63 -1.26
N GLU A 267 3.88 4.36 -0.14
CA GLU A 267 3.68 5.81 -0.13
C GLU A 267 4.76 6.53 -0.96
N ALA A 268 6.03 6.14 -0.81
CA ALA A 268 7.13 6.67 -1.63
C ALA A 268 6.94 6.34 -3.13
N ALA A 269 6.33 5.19 -3.44
CA ALA A 269 5.92 4.81 -4.79
C ALA A 269 4.66 5.55 -5.28
N GLY A 270 4.15 6.52 -4.51
CA GLY A 270 3.02 7.36 -4.88
C GLY A 270 1.66 6.69 -4.68
N GLY A 271 1.58 5.64 -3.86
CA GLY A 271 0.36 4.93 -3.51
C GLY A 271 0.10 3.65 -4.34
N ILE A 272 -0.93 2.91 -3.93
CA ILE A 272 -1.39 1.67 -4.55
C ILE A 272 -2.40 1.98 -5.65
N GLU A 273 -2.30 1.30 -6.79
CA GLU A 273 -3.32 1.39 -7.84
C GLU A 273 -4.57 0.57 -7.48
N PRO A 274 -5.79 1.05 -7.77
CA PRO A 274 -7.06 0.35 -7.54
C PRO A 274 -7.11 -1.16 -7.84
N LEU A 275 -6.39 -1.64 -8.86
CA LEU A 275 -6.41 -3.04 -9.27
C LEU A 275 -5.38 -3.91 -8.54
N ALA A 276 -4.70 -3.39 -7.53
CA ALA A 276 -3.78 -4.15 -6.71
C ALA A 276 -4.47 -5.22 -5.85
N ASP A 277 -3.82 -6.36 -5.72
CA ASP A 277 -4.17 -7.39 -4.74
C ASP A 277 -3.50 -7.07 -3.40
N LEU A 278 -4.30 -6.64 -2.43
CA LEU A 278 -3.81 -6.28 -1.09
C LEU A 278 -3.55 -7.51 -0.19
N GLU A 279 -4.10 -8.68 -0.55
CA GLU A 279 -4.01 -9.89 0.26
C GLU A 279 -2.71 -10.67 -0.01
N LYS A 280 -2.08 -10.44 -1.17
CA LYS A 280 -0.92 -11.23 -1.66
C LYS A 280 0.31 -10.39 -1.97
N ILE A 281 0.57 -9.35 -1.18
CA ILE A 281 1.75 -8.50 -1.40
C ILE A 281 3.00 -9.30 -1.02
N GLN A 282 3.99 -9.29 -1.92
CA GLN A 282 5.20 -10.10 -1.77
C GLN A 282 6.42 -9.21 -1.51
N ILE A 283 7.17 -9.52 -0.46
CA ILE A 283 8.49 -8.95 -0.20
C ILE A 283 9.52 -10.02 -0.54
N ARG A 284 10.33 -9.74 -1.55
CA ARG A 284 11.51 -10.55 -1.87
C ARG A 284 12.72 -9.95 -1.17
N ARG A 285 13.26 -10.71 -0.23
CA ARG A 285 14.43 -10.35 0.57
C ARG A 285 15.61 -11.23 0.20
N LEU A 286 16.77 -10.62 -0.01
CA LEU A 286 18.02 -11.34 -0.20
C LEU A 286 18.66 -11.61 1.18
N THR A 287 18.92 -12.88 1.48
CA THR A 287 19.62 -13.28 2.71
C THR A 287 21.11 -12.97 2.60
N LYS A 288 21.85 -12.97 3.72
CA LYS A 288 23.31 -12.72 3.69
C LYS A 288 24.08 -13.81 2.96
N LEU A 289 23.46 -14.99 2.82
CA LEU A 289 23.98 -16.13 2.05
C LEU A 289 23.61 -16.05 0.56
N GLY A 290 22.88 -15.03 0.12
CA GLY A 290 22.50 -14.81 -1.29
C GLY A 290 21.25 -15.56 -1.75
N SER A 291 20.55 -16.26 -0.86
CA SER A 291 19.26 -16.88 -1.17
C SER A 291 18.15 -15.83 -1.18
N GLN A 292 17.19 -15.94 -2.09
CA GLN A 292 15.98 -15.10 -2.07
C GLN A 292 14.90 -15.78 -1.23
N GLN A 293 14.34 -15.03 -0.29
CA GLN A 293 13.16 -15.43 0.48
C GLN A 293 11.98 -14.54 0.09
N THR A 294 10.83 -15.15 -0.14
CA THR A 294 9.57 -14.44 -0.40
C THR A 294 8.73 -14.46 0.85
N ILE A 295 8.33 -13.28 1.30
CA ILE A 295 7.41 -13.07 2.42
C ILE A 295 6.12 -12.57 1.82
N GLU A 296 5.01 -13.24 2.11
CA GLU A 296 3.68 -12.79 1.70
C GLU A 296 3.02 -12.09 2.89
N ILE A 297 2.43 -10.92 2.65
CA ILE A 297 1.69 -10.13 3.63
C ILE A 297 0.32 -9.76 3.08
N ASP A 298 -0.60 -9.56 4.00
CA ASP A 298 -1.98 -9.17 3.75
C ASP A 298 -2.21 -7.75 4.29
N LEU A 299 -2.05 -6.74 3.43
CA LEU A 299 -2.32 -5.35 3.82
C LEU A 299 -3.81 -5.08 4.01
N LYS A 300 -4.71 -5.93 3.52
CA LYS A 300 -6.15 -5.78 3.81
C LYS A 300 -6.42 -5.99 5.29
N GLN A 301 -5.71 -6.90 5.95
CA GLN A 301 -5.74 -7.05 7.42
C GLN A 301 -5.21 -5.82 8.16
N LEU A 302 -4.17 -5.16 7.64
CA LEU A 302 -3.71 -3.88 8.19
C LEU A 302 -4.82 -2.83 8.14
N LEU A 303 -5.52 -2.73 6.99
CA LEU A 303 -6.54 -1.71 6.77
C LEU A 303 -7.85 -1.97 7.55
N LEU A 304 -8.30 -3.23 7.60
CA LEU A 304 -9.57 -3.61 8.24
C LEU A 304 -9.44 -3.87 9.73
N ALA A 305 -8.36 -4.53 10.15
CA ALA A 305 -8.17 -4.98 11.53
C ALA A 305 -7.11 -4.18 12.29
N GLY A 306 -6.39 -3.25 11.62
CA GLY A 306 -5.30 -2.51 12.24
C GLY A 306 -4.11 -3.41 12.60
N ASP A 307 -3.95 -4.55 11.93
CA ASP A 307 -2.90 -5.52 12.25
C ASP A 307 -1.53 -5.02 11.77
N LEU A 308 -0.84 -4.28 12.64
CA LEU A 308 0.50 -3.73 12.38
C LEU A 308 1.55 -4.79 12.02
N ARG A 309 1.28 -6.09 12.28
CA ARG A 309 2.19 -7.19 11.91
C ARG A 309 2.27 -7.40 10.40
N GLN A 310 1.28 -6.90 9.65
CA GLN A 310 1.26 -6.93 8.20
C GLN A 310 2.12 -5.83 7.57
N ASP A 311 2.46 -4.78 8.34
CA ASP A 311 3.34 -3.71 7.87
C ASP A 311 4.81 -4.03 8.17
N LEU A 312 5.36 -4.96 7.39
CA LEU A 312 6.72 -5.48 7.58
C LEU A 312 7.78 -4.37 7.46
N ILE A 313 8.76 -4.38 8.37
CA ILE A 313 9.93 -3.49 8.28
C ILE A 313 10.86 -4.00 7.17
N LEU A 314 11.17 -3.13 6.22
CA LEU A 314 12.00 -3.41 5.07
C LEU A 314 13.49 -3.27 5.39
N GLN A 315 14.30 -3.92 4.57
CA GLN A 315 15.75 -3.88 4.59
C GLN A 315 16.28 -3.35 3.26
N ASN A 316 17.51 -2.84 3.28
CA ASN A 316 18.17 -2.38 2.07
C ASN A 316 18.33 -3.54 1.06
N GLY A 317 17.82 -3.34 -0.15
CA GLY A 317 17.78 -4.32 -1.22
C GLY A 317 16.49 -5.15 -1.29
N ASP A 318 15.53 -4.95 -0.39
CA ASP A 318 14.23 -5.60 -0.48
C ASP A 318 13.48 -5.15 -1.73
N THR A 319 12.73 -6.08 -2.32
CA THR A 319 11.82 -5.83 -3.44
C THR A 319 10.39 -6.09 -2.99
N VAL A 320 9.59 -5.04 -2.91
CA VAL A 320 8.15 -5.10 -2.67
C VAL A 320 7.45 -5.27 -4.02
N ILE A 321 6.64 -6.30 -4.15
CA ILE A 321 5.86 -6.61 -5.35
C ILE A 321 4.39 -6.56 -4.95
N VAL A 322 3.66 -5.65 -5.59
CA VAL A 322 2.21 -5.49 -5.44
C VAL A 322 1.55 -6.14 -6.65
N PRO A 323 1.02 -7.37 -6.55
CA PRO A 323 0.44 -8.05 -7.69
C PRO A 323 -0.87 -7.38 -8.12
N THR A 324 -1.25 -7.59 -9.38
CA THR A 324 -2.58 -7.25 -9.88
C THR A 324 -3.59 -8.30 -9.41
N ALA A 325 -4.74 -7.84 -8.92
CA ALA A 325 -5.84 -8.69 -8.50
C ALA A 325 -6.29 -9.61 -9.65
N SER A 326 -6.46 -10.89 -9.32
CA SER A 326 -6.93 -11.90 -10.28
C SER A 326 -8.39 -11.63 -10.65
N ASP A 327 -9.19 -11.32 -9.63
CA ASP A 327 -10.61 -10.98 -9.70
C ASP A 327 -10.80 -9.55 -9.20
N VAL A 328 -11.55 -8.74 -9.93
CA VAL A 328 -11.79 -7.35 -9.53
C VAL A 328 -12.97 -7.26 -8.58
N ASN A 329 -12.72 -6.76 -7.37
CA ASN A 329 -13.74 -6.46 -6.37
C ASN A 329 -13.88 -4.95 -6.18
N LEU A 330 -15.05 -4.40 -6.54
CA LEU A 330 -15.35 -2.98 -6.41
C LEU A 330 -15.36 -2.48 -4.96
N ALA A 331 -15.70 -3.34 -4.00
CA ALA A 331 -15.67 -2.99 -2.58
C ALA A 331 -14.24 -2.74 -2.08
N ASP A 332 -13.28 -3.55 -2.54
CA ASP A 332 -11.86 -3.40 -2.19
C ASP A 332 -11.28 -2.11 -2.81
N ILE A 333 -11.68 -1.78 -4.05
CA ILE A 333 -11.32 -0.51 -4.70
C ILE A 333 -11.88 0.70 -3.93
N SER A 334 -13.13 0.61 -3.46
CA SER A 334 -13.76 1.68 -2.66
C SER A 334 -13.02 1.88 -1.32
N LEU A 335 -12.58 0.79 -0.69
CA LEU A 335 -11.83 0.83 0.56
C LEU A 335 -10.51 1.60 0.41
N LEU A 336 -9.79 1.39 -0.70
CA LEU A 336 -8.55 2.10 -1.01
C LEU A 336 -8.73 3.63 -1.05
N ARG A 337 -9.92 4.13 -1.45
CA ARG A 337 -10.22 5.57 -1.55
C ARG A 337 -10.05 6.35 -0.25
N SER A 338 -10.22 5.68 0.90
CA SER A 338 -10.17 6.33 2.21
C SER A 338 -8.82 6.18 2.92
N THR A 339 -7.83 5.58 2.26
CA THR A 339 -6.55 5.23 2.89
C THR A 339 -5.47 6.25 2.59
N SER A 340 -4.53 6.40 3.52
CA SER A 340 -3.32 7.22 3.33
C SER A 340 -2.39 6.69 2.22
N PHE A 341 -2.64 5.47 1.72
CA PHE A 341 -1.85 4.83 0.66
C PHE A 341 -2.52 4.92 -0.72
N ALA A 342 -3.64 5.65 -0.82
CA ALA A 342 -4.24 5.97 -2.10
C ALA A 342 -3.28 6.81 -2.96
N PRO A 343 -3.40 6.76 -4.30
CA PRO A 343 -2.61 7.61 -5.17
C PRO A 343 -2.85 9.08 -4.82
N ALA A 344 -1.77 9.88 -4.72
CA ALA A 344 -1.91 11.31 -4.38
C ALA A 344 -2.89 12.02 -5.35
N GLU A 345 -3.94 12.58 -4.79
CA GLU A 345 -5.23 12.86 -5.43
C GLU A 345 -5.30 14.17 -6.24
N SER A 346 -4.18 14.88 -6.41
CA SER A 346 -4.16 16.24 -6.98
C SER A 346 -3.75 16.31 -8.46
N GLU A 347 -3.39 15.18 -9.08
CA GLU A 347 -3.00 15.18 -10.49
C GLU A 347 -4.22 15.06 -11.43
N PRO A 348 -4.25 15.86 -12.51
CA PRO A 348 -5.29 15.74 -13.52
C PRO A 348 -5.19 14.39 -14.24
N LEU A 349 -6.29 13.63 -14.26
CA LEU A 349 -6.40 12.37 -14.98
C LEU A 349 -6.96 12.61 -16.38
N ASN A 350 -6.34 12.03 -17.40
CA ASN A 350 -6.85 12.04 -18.75
C ASN A 350 -7.65 10.76 -19.00
N ILE A 351 -8.95 10.90 -19.21
CA ILE A 351 -9.86 9.78 -19.44
C ILE A 351 -10.55 9.96 -20.79
N THR A 352 -11.10 8.87 -21.30
CA THR A 352 -11.92 8.88 -22.51
C THR A 352 -13.32 8.39 -22.17
N ILE A 353 -14.34 9.15 -22.56
CA ILE A 353 -15.74 8.76 -22.33
C ILE A 353 -16.42 8.54 -23.69
N ILE A 354 -16.99 7.37 -23.89
CA ILE A 354 -17.62 6.94 -25.14
C ILE A 354 -18.99 6.29 -24.88
N GLY A 355 -19.83 6.29 -25.93
CA GLY A 355 -21.15 5.65 -25.89
C GLY A 355 -22.31 6.63 -25.66
N GLU A 356 -23.28 6.21 -24.85
CA GLU A 356 -24.56 6.87 -24.59
C GLU A 356 -24.40 8.00 -23.54
N VAL A 357 -23.59 9.01 -23.89
CA VAL A 357 -23.41 10.25 -23.12
C VAL A 357 -23.69 11.46 -24.00
N PHE A 358 -23.97 12.61 -23.39
CA PHE A 358 -24.28 13.85 -24.13
C PHE A 358 -23.07 14.37 -24.92
N ARG A 359 -21.88 14.36 -24.32
CA ARG A 359 -20.63 14.77 -24.97
C ARG A 359 -19.60 13.64 -24.85
N PRO A 360 -19.51 12.72 -25.83
CA PRO A 360 -18.41 11.76 -25.86
C PRO A 360 -17.10 12.45 -26.27
N GLY A 361 -15.98 11.99 -25.75
CA GLY A 361 -14.66 12.55 -26.05
C GLY A 361 -13.62 12.34 -24.95
N PRO A 362 -12.41 12.87 -25.14
CA PRO A 362 -11.39 12.92 -24.12
C PRO A 362 -11.71 14.02 -23.10
N TYR A 363 -11.46 13.72 -21.82
CA TYR A 363 -11.68 14.63 -20.70
C TYR A 363 -10.49 14.61 -19.76
N THR A 364 -10.21 15.77 -19.16
CA THR A 364 -9.28 15.87 -18.05
C THR A 364 -10.08 16.10 -16.77
N VAL A 365 -10.00 15.17 -15.83
CA VAL A 365 -10.74 15.21 -14.56
C VAL A 365 -9.76 15.37 -13.41
N THR A 366 -10.02 16.35 -12.55
CA THR A 366 -9.25 16.60 -11.32
C THR A 366 -10.09 16.20 -10.10
N GLY A 367 -9.44 15.75 -9.03
CA GLY A 367 -10.11 15.57 -7.74
C GLY A 367 -10.70 16.89 -7.23
N SER A 368 -11.90 16.82 -6.64
CA SER A 368 -12.55 18.00 -6.05
C SER A 368 -12.08 18.16 -4.60
N ALA A 369 -11.71 19.36 -4.16
CA ALA A 369 -11.59 19.64 -2.73
C ALA A 369 -12.97 19.39 -2.08
N ARG A 370 -13.03 18.69 -0.94
CA ARG A 370 -14.27 18.55 -0.14
C ARG A 370 -14.88 19.95 0.07
N THR A 371 -15.94 20.27 -0.65
CA THR A 371 -16.80 21.38 -0.29
C THR A 371 -17.55 20.93 0.94
N GLY A 372 -17.19 21.49 2.10
CA GLY A 372 -18.00 21.37 3.31
C GLY A 372 -19.46 21.71 3.00
N GLU A 373 -20.34 21.00 3.68
CA GLU A 373 -21.78 21.17 3.68
C GLU A 373 -22.16 22.67 3.65
N ALA A 374 -23.00 23.05 2.69
CA ALA A 374 -23.42 24.41 2.32
C ALA A 374 -22.51 25.20 1.35
N GLY A 375 -22.55 24.83 0.06
CA GLY A 375 -22.81 25.76 -1.05
C GLY A 375 -22.04 27.09 -1.14
N ARG A 376 -20.82 27.20 -0.60
CA ARG A 376 -19.97 28.39 -0.71
C ARG A 376 -18.57 28.00 -1.17
N PRO A 377 -18.10 28.49 -2.34
CA PRO A 377 -16.70 28.36 -2.71
C PRO A 377 -15.85 29.20 -1.74
N GLY A 378 -14.89 28.59 -1.05
CA GLY A 378 -13.84 29.32 -0.31
C GLY A 378 -13.67 29.03 1.19
N GLY A 379 -14.31 28.03 1.77
CA GLY A 379 -14.03 27.59 3.15
C GLY A 379 -12.76 26.74 3.23
N SER A 380 -11.63 27.35 3.59
CA SER A 380 -10.31 26.72 3.67
C SER A 380 -10.05 26.08 5.04
N ASP A 381 -10.76 25.01 5.41
CA ASP A 381 -10.35 24.17 6.56
C ASP A 381 -10.91 22.75 6.40
N GLY A 382 -10.03 21.80 6.05
CA GLY A 382 -10.36 20.37 5.89
C GLY A 382 -10.02 19.77 4.52
N GLY A 383 -8.80 20.01 4.02
CA GLY A 383 -8.31 19.54 2.72
C GLY A 383 -8.13 18.03 2.64
N GLY A 384 -9.22 17.30 2.40
CA GLY A 384 -9.19 16.06 1.64
C GLY A 384 -9.71 16.37 0.25
N SER A 385 -8.88 16.19 -0.77
CA SER A 385 -9.38 16.02 -2.14
C SER A 385 -10.22 14.74 -2.18
N VAL A 386 -11.26 14.71 -3.00
CA VAL A 386 -11.96 13.47 -3.32
C VAL A 386 -11.41 13.04 -4.67
N PRO A 387 -10.85 11.83 -4.79
CA PRO A 387 -10.32 11.34 -6.06
C PRO A 387 -11.46 11.33 -7.10
N PRO A 388 -11.15 11.63 -8.37
CA PRO A 388 -12.16 11.69 -9.42
C PRO A 388 -12.83 10.32 -9.61
N THR A 389 -14.16 10.33 -9.67
CA THR A 389 -14.97 9.12 -9.77
C THR A 389 -15.69 9.02 -11.11
N VAL A 390 -16.24 7.84 -11.39
CA VAL A 390 -17.03 7.57 -12.61
C VAL A 390 -18.19 8.54 -12.75
N THR A 391 -18.95 8.76 -11.67
CA THR A 391 -20.11 9.66 -11.70
C THR A 391 -19.70 11.10 -12.01
N ARG A 392 -18.58 11.55 -11.43
CA ARG A 392 -18.02 12.88 -11.72
C ARG A 392 -17.58 13.02 -13.18
N ALA A 393 -16.93 12.00 -13.73
CA ALA A 393 -16.52 11.99 -15.13
C ALA A 393 -17.74 12.06 -16.08
N ILE A 394 -18.79 11.28 -15.79
CA ILE A 394 -20.03 11.28 -16.56
C ILE A 394 -20.72 12.66 -16.50
N GLN A 395 -20.77 13.30 -15.33
CA GLN A 395 -21.31 14.65 -15.19
C GLN A 395 -20.53 15.67 -16.04
N ILE A 396 -19.20 15.59 -16.06
CA ILE A 396 -18.36 16.46 -16.90
C ILE A 396 -18.66 16.24 -18.39
N ALA A 397 -18.93 14.99 -18.79
CA ALA A 397 -19.42 14.66 -20.14
C ALA A 397 -20.83 15.22 -20.45
N GLY A 398 -21.44 15.98 -19.53
CA GLY A 398 -22.79 16.49 -19.67
C GLY A 398 -23.86 15.44 -19.37
N GLY A 399 -23.48 14.35 -18.71
CA GLY A 399 -24.37 13.27 -18.29
C GLY A 399 -24.64 12.18 -19.30
N ILE A 400 -25.51 11.26 -18.90
CA ILE A 400 -26.01 10.15 -19.70
C ILE A 400 -27.28 10.57 -20.47
N LYS A 401 -27.50 10.02 -21.66
CA LYS A 401 -28.73 10.28 -22.42
C LYS A 401 -29.83 9.28 -21.96
N PRO A 402 -31.10 9.48 -22.37
CA PRO A 402 -32.22 8.66 -21.87
C PRO A 402 -32.18 7.17 -22.23
N LEU A 403 -31.38 6.78 -23.24
CA LEU A 403 -31.28 5.38 -23.68
C LEU A 403 -30.03 4.68 -23.10
N ALA A 404 -29.31 5.29 -22.14
CA ALA A 404 -28.14 4.71 -21.51
C ALA A 404 -28.50 3.48 -20.70
N ASN A 405 -27.67 2.44 -20.82
CA ASN A 405 -27.69 1.31 -19.91
C ASN A 405 -26.78 1.60 -18.70
N VAL A 406 -27.34 2.19 -17.66
CA VAL A 406 -26.65 2.52 -16.40
C VAL A 406 -26.28 1.29 -15.55
N ARG A 407 -26.78 0.10 -15.90
CA ARG A 407 -26.52 -1.14 -15.16
C ARG A 407 -25.26 -1.88 -15.62
N GLN A 408 -24.77 -1.53 -16.81
CA GLN A 408 -23.66 -2.23 -17.48
C GLN A 408 -22.65 -1.24 -18.03
N ILE A 409 -22.29 -0.24 -17.24
CA ILE A 409 -21.21 0.68 -17.62
C ILE A 409 -19.89 -0.08 -17.53
N GLU A 410 -19.05 0.06 -18.54
CA GLU A 410 -17.75 -0.61 -18.59
C GLU A 410 -16.65 0.42 -18.44
N ILE A 411 -15.71 0.18 -17.52
CA ILE A 411 -14.45 0.94 -17.48
C ILE A 411 -13.36 0.02 -17.99
N ARG A 412 -12.70 0.42 -19.07
CA ARG A 412 -11.52 -0.25 -19.59
C ARG A 412 -10.30 0.46 -19.02
N ARG A 413 -9.54 -0.28 -18.23
CA ARG A 413 -8.39 0.20 -17.47
C ARG A 413 -7.16 -0.58 -17.89
N ARG A 414 -6.06 0.12 -18.14
CA ARG A 414 -4.78 -0.52 -18.41
C ARG A 414 -4.06 -0.79 -17.09
N THR A 415 -3.71 -2.04 -16.84
CA THR A 415 -2.94 -2.46 -15.66
C THR A 415 -1.45 -2.20 -15.85
N SER A 416 -0.69 -2.24 -14.75
CA SER A 416 0.76 -2.02 -14.74
C SER A 416 1.55 -3.02 -15.60
N ASP A 417 0.98 -4.20 -15.84
CA ASP A 417 1.49 -5.25 -16.74
C ASP A 417 1.18 -4.98 -18.24
N GLY A 418 0.45 -3.91 -18.56
CA GLY A 418 0.06 -3.51 -19.90
C GLY A 418 -1.19 -4.20 -20.46
N LEU A 419 -1.86 -5.06 -19.67
CA LEU A 419 -3.13 -5.67 -20.06
C LEU A 419 -4.30 -4.68 -19.88
N GLU A 420 -5.40 -4.89 -20.60
CA GLU A 420 -6.64 -4.16 -20.38
C GLU A 420 -7.60 -5.01 -19.54
N ARG A 421 -8.07 -4.44 -18.43
CA ARG A 421 -9.10 -5.01 -17.57
C ARG A 421 -10.39 -4.22 -17.72
N THR A 422 -11.52 -4.93 -17.75
CA THR A 422 -12.85 -4.31 -17.85
C THR A 422 -13.55 -4.42 -16.49
N LEU A 423 -13.99 -3.27 -15.98
CA LEU A 423 -14.74 -3.14 -14.74
C LEU A 423 -16.21 -2.93 -15.10
N GLY A 424 -17.08 -3.85 -14.69
CA GLY A 424 -18.53 -3.69 -14.83
C GLY A 424 -19.07 -2.88 -13.67
N ILE A 425 -19.72 -1.75 -13.97
CA ILE A 425 -20.29 -0.82 -13.01
C ILE A 425 -21.80 -0.76 -13.18
N ASP A 426 -22.51 -0.88 -12.06
CA ASP A 426 -23.96 -0.77 -11.99
C ASP A 426 -24.36 0.51 -11.23
N LEU A 427 -24.41 1.63 -11.95
CA LEU A 427 -24.83 2.93 -11.37
C LEU A 427 -26.32 2.94 -10.98
N TRP A 428 -27.11 1.96 -11.40
CA TRP A 428 -28.49 1.84 -10.94
C TRP A 428 -28.57 1.49 -9.45
N LYS A 429 -27.68 0.59 -8.99
CA LYS A 429 -27.55 0.27 -7.56
C LYS A 429 -27.10 1.49 -6.75
N LEU A 430 -26.21 2.31 -7.31
CA LEU A 430 -25.85 3.58 -6.67
C LEU A 430 -27.06 4.50 -6.49
N LEU A 431 -27.91 4.62 -7.52
CA LEU A 431 -29.08 5.51 -7.51
C LEU A 431 -30.20 5.04 -6.57
N ARG A 432 -30.55 3.74 -6.63
CA ARG A 432 -31.70 3.20 -5.89
C ARG A 432 -31.32 2.67 -4.51
N GLU A 433 -30.17 2.03 -4.40
CA GLU A 433 -29.74 1.34 -3.18
C GLU A 433 -28.71 2.16 -2.40
N GLY A 434 -28.13 3.22 -3.00
CA GLY A 434 -27.08 4.02 -2.38
C GLY A 434 -25.73 3.29 -2.32
N ASP A 435 -25.53 2.25 -3.14
CA ASP A 435 -24.30 1.47 -3.15
C ASP A 435 -23.12 2.28 -3.71
N SER A 436 -22.41 2.96 -2.81
CA SER A 436 -21.22 3.77 -3.13
C SER A 436 -20.06 2.99 -3.75
N SER A 437 -20.02 1.65 -3.65
CA SER A 437 -18.96 0.84 -4.27
C SER A 437 -19.02 0.88 -5.80
N GLN A 438 -20.19 1.20 -6.37
CA GLN A 438 -20.38 1.34 -7.81
C GLN A 438 -19.78 2.66 -8.33
N ASP A 439 -19.57 3.66 -7.48
CA ASP A 439 -18.87 4.90 -7.87
C ASP A 439 -17.35 4.73 -7.67
N THR A 440 -16.72 3.91 -8.51
CA THR A 440 -15.28 3.64 -8.40
C THR A 440 -14.43 4.87 -8.73
N ILE A 441 -13.21 4.90 -8.16
CA ILE A 441 -12.17 5.88 -8.55
C ILE A 441 -11.61 5.58 -9.93
N LEU A 442 -11.25 6.65 -10.64
CA LEU A 442 -10.66 6.62 -11.96
C LEU A 442 -9.13 6.66 -11.90
N GLN A 443 -8.52 6.18 -12.98
CA GLN A 443 -7.08 6.24 -13.25
C GLN A 443 -6.81 6.99 -14.56
N ASP A 444 -5.57 7.47 -14.73
CA ASP A 444 -5.13 8.06 -15.99
C ASP A 444 -5.17 6.98 -17.10
N GLY A 445 -5.72 7.36 -18.26
CA GLY A 445 -5.91 6.45 -19.39
C GLY A 445 -7.19 5.61 -19.36
N ASP A 446 -8.03 5.72 -18.32
CA ASP A 446 -9.30 5.00 -18.26
C ASP A 446 -10.21 5.35 -19.44
N THR A 447 -10.88 4.34 -19.99
CA THR A 447 -11.94 4.50 -20.98
C THR A 447 -13.28 4.07 -20.40
N ILE A 448 -14.20 5.00 -20.22
CA ILE A 448 -15.56 4.76 -19.75
C ILE A 448 -16.46 4.56 -20.97
N PHE A 449 -17.06 3.37 -21.06
CA PHE A 449 -18.03 3.02 -22.09
C PHE A 449 -19.43 2.89 -21.48
N VAL A 450 -20.35 3.72 -21.98
CA VAL A 450 -21.76 3.70 -21.60
C VAL A 450 -22.55 3.04 -22.73
N PRO A 451 -23.04 1.79 -22.58
CA PRO A 451 -23.80 1.12 -23.63
C PRO A 451 -25.20 1.69 -23.80
N ILE A 452 -25.81 1.41 -24.95
CA ILE A 452 -27.23 1.69 -25.21
C ILE A 452 -28.05 0.52 -24.64
N ALA A 453 -29.12 0.80 -23.91
CA ALA A 453 -30.03 -0.24 -23.44
C ALA A 453 -30.87 -0.80 -24.59
N THR A 454 -30.90 -2.13 -24.71
CA THR A 454 -31.67 -2.83 -25.76
C THR A 454 -33.18 -2.84 -25.49
N ALA A 455 -33.58 -2.63 -24.22
CA ALA A 455 -34.97 -2.45 -23.80
C ALA A 455 -34.99 -1.64 -22.50
N LEU A 456 -35.72 -0.52 -22.48
CA LEU A 456 -35.94 0.32 -21.31
C LEU A 456 -37.44 0.37 -21.03
N ALA A 457 -37.83 0.18 -19.76
CA ALA A 457 -39.18 0.51 -19.34
C ALA A 457 -39.33 2.05 -19.37
N PRO A 458 -40.49 2.60 -19.81
CA PRO A 458 -40.70 4.05 -19.84
C PRO A 458 -40.48 4.75 -18.48
N GLU A 459 -40.78 4.06 -17.38
CA GLU A 459 -40.53 4.54 -16.01
C GLU A 459 -39.03 4.61 -15.68
N GLU A 460 -38.23 3.65 -16.17
CA GLU A 460 -36.78 3.62 -15.96
C GLU A 460 -36.06 4.71 -16.76
N ALA A 461 -36.55 5.01 -17.97
CA ALA A 461 -36.05 6.14 -18.76
C ALA A 461 -36.31 7.50 -18.06
N ALA A 462 -37.46 7.64 -17.38
CA ALA A 462 -37.78 8.84 -16.60
C ALA A 462 -36.88 8.95 -15.34
N ASP A 463 -36.66 7.85 -14.62
CA ASP A 463 -35.76 7.80 -13.46
C ASP A 463 -34.31 8.12 -13.83
N ILE A 464 -33.81 7.56 -14.95
CA ILE A 464 -32.47 7.83 -15.48
C ILE A 464 -32.33 9.30 -15.87
N ALA A 465 -33.34 9.85 -16.53
CA ALA A 465 -33.30 11.24 -16.94
C ALA A 465 -33.33 12.20 -15.74
N ALA A 466 -34.00 11.81 -14.64
CA ALA A 466 -34.07 12.57 -13.39
C ALA A 466 -32.85 12.37 -12.47
N ALA A 467 -31.96 11.42 -12.78
CA ALA A 467 -30.82 11.07 -11.95
C ALA A 467 -29.74 12.18 -11.91
N SER A 468 -29.02 12.25 -10.78
CA SER A 468 -27.92 13.19 -10.49
C SER A 468 -26.69 13.08 -11.42
N PHE A 469 -26.75 12.22 -12.45
CA PHE A 469 -25.74 12.11 -13.49
C PHE A 469 -26.02 13.04 -14.67
N SER A 470 -27.20 13.66 -14.74
CA SER A 470 -27.51 14.77 -15.64
C SER A 470 -26.96 16.11 -15.07
N PRO A 471 -26.61 17.10 -15.91
CA PRO A 471 -26.18 18.42 -15.44
C PRO A 471 -27.32 19.09 -14.68
N ASP A 472 -27.01 19.87 -13.62
CA ASP A 472 -28.02 20.55 -12.79
C ASP A 472 -28.97 21.44 -13.62
N THR A 473 -28.49 21.96 -14.74
CA THR A 473 -29.26 22.70 -15.74
C THR A 473 -28.89 22.27 -17.17
N ILE A 474 -29.87 22.31 -18.06
CA ILE A 474 -29.70 22.26 -19.51
C ILE A 474 -29.94 23.65 -20.09
N GLY A 475 -29.20 24.02 -21.15
CA GLY A 475 -29.39 25.27 -21.86
C GLY A 475 -30.24 25.05 -23.10
N VAL A 476 -31.39 25.72 -23.19
CA VAL A 476 -32.23 25.72 -24.39
C VAL A 476 -32.23 27.12 -25.01
N ASN A 477 -32.19 27.22 -26.33
CA ASN A 477 -32.15 28.50 -27.02
C ASN A 477 -33.55 28.87 -27.52
N ILE A 478 -34.16 29.89 -26.92
CA ILE A 478 -35.52 30.30 -27.27
C ILE A 478 -35.41 31.58 -28.10
N VAL A 479 -35.86 31.48 -29.35
CA VAL A 479 -35.73 32.53 -30.37
C VAL A 479 -37.12 32.96 -30.84
N GLY A 480 -37.31 34.26 -31.04
CA GLY A 480 -38.56 34.81 -31.60
C GLY A 480 -39.37 35.58 -30.55
N GLU A 481 -40.70 35.49 -30.65
CA GLU A 481 -41.66 36.32 -29.92
C GLU A 481 -41.92 35.84 -28.48
N VAL A 482 -40.86 35.82 -27.67
CA VAL A 482 -40.91 35.58 -26.21
C VAL A 482 -40.39 36.80 -25.46
N ARG A 483 -40.77 36.97 -24.20
CA ARG A 483 -40.39 38.17 -23.42
C ARG A 483 -38.89 38.27 -23.15
N SER A 484 -38.22 37.14 -22.95
CA SER A 484 -36.78 37.04 -22.73
C SER A 484 -36.17 36.03 -23.71
N PRO A 485 -35.88 36.42 -24.97
CA PRO A 485 -35.24 35.53 -25.93
C PRO A 485 -33.77 35.33 -25.59
N GLY A 486 -33.23 34.16 -25.93
CA GLY A 486 -31.85 33.77 -25.68
C GLY A 486 -31.73 32.39 -25.04
N VAL A 487 -30.55 32.10 -24.49
CA VAL A 487 -30.29 30.85 -23.79
C VAL A 487 -30.95 30.90 -22.42
N VAL A 488 -31.84 29.94 -22.15
CA VAL A 488 -32.52 29.78 -20.87
C VAL A 488 -32.00 28.50 -20.21
N GLU A 489 -31.52 28.65 -18.97
CA GLU A 489 -31.06 27.52 -18.16
C GLU A 489 -32.25 26.96 -17.36
N ILE A 490 -32.56 25.69 -17.60
CA ILE A 490 -33.69 24.99 -16.98
C ILE A 490 -33.25 23.62 -16.45
N PRO A 491 -33.92 23.03 -15.45
CA PRO A 491 -33.62 21.67 -15.01
C PRO A 491 -33.76 20.62 -16.15
N PRO A 492 -33.04 19.50 -16.11
CA PRO A 492 -33.29 18.37 -17.01
C PRO A 492 -34.75 17.88 -16.93
N ASN A 493 -35.26 17.32 -18.04
CA ASN A 493 -36.67 16.89 -18.20
C ASN A 493 -37.70 18.00 -18.03
N THR A 494 -37.29 19.25 -18.17
CA THR A 494 -38.24 20.36 -18.23
C THR A 494 -39.05 20.25 -19.53
N PRO A 495 -40.40 20.20 -19.45
CA PRO A 495 -41.26 20.22 -20.63
C PRO A 495 -41.23 21.59 -21.33
N LEU A 496 -41.59 21.59 -22.61
CA LEU A 496 -41.60 22.77 -23.48
C LEU A 496 -42.34 23.97 -22.87
N ASN A 497 -43.51 23.75 -22.26
CA ASN A 497 -44.31 24.82 -21.66
C ASN A 497 -43.59 25.54 -20.49
N GLN A 498 -42.87 24.79 -19.66
CA GLN A 498 -42.15 25.31 -18.51
C GLN A 498 -40.90 26.08 -18.94
N ALA A 499 -40.25 25.67 -20.04
CA ALA A 499 -39.15 26.43 -20.62
C ALA A 499 -39.61 27.76 -21.24
N LEU A 500 -40.75 27.77 -21.93
CA LEU A 500 -41.37 28.99 -22.44
C LEU A 500 -41.80 29.92 -21.29
N PHE A 501 -42.28 29.37 -20.19
CA PHE A 501 -42.56 30.14 -18.98
C PHE A 501 -41.28 30.72 -18.34
N ALA A 502 -40.20 29.93 -18.28
CA ALA A 502 -38.89 30.38 -17.82
C ALA A 502 -38.31 31.51 -18.70
N ALA A 503 -38.65 31.54 -19.99
CA ALA A 503 -38.36 32.62 -20.93
C ALA A 503 -39.26 33.87 -20.76
N GLY A 504 -40.07 33.93 -19.69
CA GLY A 504 -40.99 35.03 -19.42
C GLY A 504 -42.33 34.94 -20.17
N GLY A 505 -42.60 33.84 -20.88
CA GLY A 505 -43.80 33.63 -21.67
C GLY A 505 -43.80 34.36 -23.02
N PHE A 506 -44.93 34.31 -23.70
CA PHE A 506 -45.14 34.90 -25.03
C PHE A 506 -45.27 36.43 -24.98
N THR A 507 -44.83 37.10 -26.05
CA THR A 507 -45.19 38.51 -26.30
C THR A 507 -46.63 38.60 -26.85
N ASN A 508 -47.21 39.80 -26.87
CA ASN A 508 -48.55 40.03 -27.43
C ASN A 508 -48.62 39.77 -28.95
N GLU A 509 -47.47 39.69 -29.61
CA GLU A 509 -47.34 39.50 -31.06
C GLU A 509 -47.07 38.04 -31.44
N ALA A 510 -46.86 37.17 -30.45
CA ALA A 510 -46.47 35.79 -30.64
C ALA A 510 -47.60 34.89 -31.15
N SER A 511 -47.23 33.85 -31.92
CA SER A 511 -48.11 32.73 -32.22
C SER A 511 -48.21 31.83 -30.99
N THR A 512 -49.36 31.88 -30.31
CA THR A 512 -49.61 31.08 -29.10
C THR A 512 -50.12 29.66 -29.40
N GLY A 513 -50.46 29.38 -30.66
CA GLY A 513 -51.03 28.08 -31.08
C GLY A 513 -50.00 27.03 -31.45
N SER A 514 -48.81 27.43 -31.94
CA SER A 514 -47.74 26.49 -32.31
C SER A 514 -46.36 27.12 -32.17
N VAL A 515 -45.36 26.28 -31.87
CA VAL A 515 -43.94 26.64 -31.88
C VAL A 515 -43.14 25.60 -32.65
N GLU A 516 -42.07 26.03 -33.30
CA GLU A 516 -41.18 25.13 -34.02
C GLU A 516 -40.03 24.70 -33.09
N LEU A 517 -39.97 23.42 -32.78
CA LEU A 517 -38.84 22.81 -32.08
C LEU A 517 -37.83 22.29 -33.10
N ILE A 518 -36.61 22.80 -33.00
CA ILE A 518 -35.47 22.42 -33.81
C ILE A 518 -34.50 21.67 -32.91
N ARG A 519 -34.24 20.40 -33.24
CA ARG A 519 -33.40 19.51 -32.44
C ARG A 519 -32.26 18.93 -33.28
N LEU A 520 -31.04 19.00 -32.76
CA LEU A 520 -29.88 18.35 -33.36
C LEU A 520 -29.88 16.87 -32.96
N ASN A 521 -30.11 15.99 -33.93
CA ASN A 521 -30.10 14.55 -33.69
C ASN A 521 -28.66 14.05 -33.49
N PRO A 522 -28.46 12.94 -32.75
CA PRO A 522 -27.13 12.37 -32.49
C PRO A 522 -26.30 12.01 -33.73
N ASN A 523 -26.94 11.85 -34.89
CA ASN A 523 -26.29 11.56 -36.17
C ASN A 523 -25.85 12.82 -36.94
N GLY A 524 -25.94 14.00 -36.33
CA GLY A 524 -25.60 15.29 -36.94
C GLY A 524 -26.69 15.88 -37.85
N THR A 525 -27.85 15.23 -38.00
CA THR A 525 -28.99 15.78 -38.73
C THR A 525 -29.82 16.70 -37.83
N VAL A 526 -30.53 17.67 -38.40
CA VAL A 526 -31.43 18.57 -37.65
C VAL A 526 -32.87 18.15 -37.92
N SER A 527 -33.63 17.84 -36.87
CA SER A 527 -35.09 17.66 -36.95
C SER A 527 -35.78 18.99 -36.67
N ARG A 528 -36.86 19.26 -37.42
CA ARG A 528 -37.74 20.41 -37.23
C ARG A 528 -39.15 19.88 -37.09
N ARG A 529 -39.82 20.25 -36.01
CA ARG A 529 -41.18 19.80 -35.71
C ARG A 529 -41.99 20.99 -35.22
N GLU A 530 -43.13 21.22 -35.85
CA GLU A 530 -44.13 22.14 -35.33
C GLU A 530 -44.91 21.43 -34.22
N ILE A 531 -44.99 22.07 -33.07
CA ILE A 531 -45.66 21.56 -31.87
C ILE A 531 -46.83 22.48 -31.59
N GLU A 532 -48.04 21.93 -31.62
CA GLU A 532 -49.24 22.63 -31.18
C GLU A 532 -49.20 22.77 -29.65
N ILE A 533 -49.30 24.00 -29.16
CA ILE A 533 -49.13 24.26 -27.73
C ILE A 533 -50.46 24.13 -27.01
N ASP A 534 -50.54 23.18 -26.10
CA ASP A 534 -51.65 23.04 -25.16
C ASP A 534 -51.17 23.26 -23.72
N PHE A 535 -51.47 24.44 -23.16
CA PHE A 535 -51.13 24.77 -21.76
C PHE A 535 -52.04 24.09 -20.73
N ALA A 536 -53.13 23.46 -21.14
CA ALA A 536 -54.05 22.73 -20.26
C ALA A 536 -53.69 21.23 -20.15
N GLY A 537 -52.85 20.72 -21.06
CA GLY A 537 -52.37 19.33 -21.08
C GLY A 537 -51.16 19.09 -20.17
N GLY A 538 -51.05 17.86 -19.64
CA GLY A 538 -49.87 17.37 -18.91
C GLY A 538 -48.68 17.04 -19.83
N LEU A 539 -47.78 16.15 -19.39
CA LEU A 539 -46.68 15.65 -20.22
C LEU A 539 -47.24 14.88 -21.43
N ASN A 540 -46.92 15.33 -22.65
CA ASN A 540 -47.33 14.66 -23.89
C ASN A 540 -46.24 14.88 -24.97
N GLU A 541 -45.73 13.82 -25.59
CA GLU A 541 -44.68 13.94 -26.62
C GLU A 541 -45.13 14.68 -27.89
N GLU A 542 -46.44 14.78 -28.14
CA GLU A 542 -47.02 15.45 -29.31
C GLU A 542 -47.20 16.96 -29.09
N THR A 543 -47.65 17.39 -27.90
CA THR A 543 -48.01 18.79 -27.61
C THR A 543 -47.13 19.47 -26.57
N ASN A 544 -46.39 18.70 -25.77
CA ASN A 544 -45.53 19.21 -24.70
C ASN A 544 -44.32 18.29 -24.43
N PRO A 545 -43.43 18.10 -25.42
CA PRO A 545 -42.29 17.20 -25.28
C PRO A 545 -41.26 17.72 -24.28
N VAL A 546 -40.51 16.78 -23.71
CA VAL A 546 -39.32 17.09 -22.90
C VAL A 546 -38.20 17.66 -23.77
N LEU A 547 -37.54 18.69 -23.25
CA LEU A 547 -36.46 19.38 -23.93
C LEU A 547 -35.10 18.76 -23.64
N TYR A 548 -34.23 18.82 -24.64
CA TYR A 548 -32.84 18.41 -24.56
C TYR A 548 -31.91 19.62 -24.60
N ASN A 549 -30.70 19.42 -24.08
CA ASN A 549 -29.67 20.45 -24.11
C ASN A 549 -29.37 20.89 -25.55
N ASN A 550 -29.30 22.21 -25.77
CA ASN A 550 -29.18 22.89 -27.06
C ASN A 550 -30.38 22.74 -28.01
N ASP A 551 -31.55 22.32 -27.53
CA ASP A 551 -32.78 22.46 -28.33
C ASP A 551 -33.00 23.95 -28.64
N VAL A 552 -33.43 24.23 -29.87
CA VAL A 552 -33.81 25.58 -30.31
C VAL A 552 -35.32 25.63 -30.45
N ILE A 553 -35.96 26.53 -29.72
CA ILE A 553 -37.40 26.76 -29.80
C ILE A 553 -37.62 28.06 -30.55
N LEU A 554 -38.28 27.99 -31.69
CA LEU A 554 -38.63 29.16 -32.50
C LEU A 554 -40.10 29.51 -32.30
N VAL A 555 -40.34 30.70 -31.78
CA VAL A 555 -41.68 31.26 -31.57
C VAL A 555 -41.98 32.26 -32.68
N GLY A 556 -42.88 31.88 -33.59
CA GLY A 556 -43.32 32.73 -34.70
C GLY A 556 -44.22 33.88 -34.27
N ARG A 557 -44.43 34.85 -35.18
CA ARG A 557 -45.43 35.93 -35.03
C ARG A 557 -46.83 35.45 -35.41
N SER A 558 -47.85 35.91 -34.69
CA SER A 558 -49.26 35.63 -35.00
C SER A 558 -49.69 36.26 -36.33
N THR A 559 -50.68 35.66 -37.00
CA THR A 559 -51.19 36.11 -38.31
C THR A 559 -52.08 37.35 -38.22
N LEU A 560 -52.55 37.72 -37.04
CA LEU A 560 -53.44 38.87 -36.82
C LEU A 560 -52.68 40.20 -36.66
N SER A 561 -51.43 40.19 -36.21
CA SER A 561 -50.58 41.39 -36.15
C SER A 561 -50.11 41.88 -37.53
N LYS A 562 -50.09 40.98 -38.54
CA LYS A 562 -49.78 41.34 -39.94
C LYS A 562 -50.81 42.26 -40.59
N LEU A 563 -52.04 42.34 -40.07
CA LEU A 563 -53.11 43.18 -40.62
C LEU A 563 -53.15 44.60 -40.01
N SER A 564 -52.52 44.81 -38.85
CA SER A 564 -52.44 46.11 -38.17
C SER A 564 -51.45 47.06 -38.86
N ASP A 565 -50.25 46.59 -39.22
CA ASP A 565 -49.21 47.43 -39.83
C ASP A 565 -49.56 47.90 -41.26
N THR A 566 -50.44 47.17 -41.96
CA THR A 566 -50.96 47.57 -43.27
C THR A 566 -52.11 48.59 -43.20
N LEU A 567 -52.76 48.76 -42.05
CA LEU A 567 -53.83 49.75 -41.87
C LEU A 567 -53.29 51.13 -41.48
N ASP A 568 -52.17 51.20 -40.75
CA ASP A 568 -51.50 52.46 -40.44
C ASP A 568 -50.63 53.03 -41.58
N THR A 569 -50.28 52.20 -42.58
CA THR A 569 -49.49 52.65 -43.75
C THR A 569 -50.35 53.10 -44.94
N VAL A 570 -51.68 52.91 -44.89
CA VAL A 570 -52.59 53.21 -46.03
C VAL A 570 -53.49 54.44 -45.79
N LEU A 571 -53.54 55.00 -44.59
CA LEU A 571 -54.38 56.16 -44.25
C LEU A 571 -53.65 57.52 -44.12
N ASN A 572 -52.47 57.69 -44.72
CA ASN A 572 -51.93 59.03 -45.03
C ASN A 572 -50.94 58.97 -46.21
N PRO A 573 -51.27 59.54 -47.39
CA PRO A 573 -51.47 60.98 -47.51
C PRO A 573 -52.56 61.38 -48.54
N VAL A 574 -53.72 61.84 -48.06
CA VAL A 574 -54.67 62.63 -48.92
C VAL A 574 -54.71 64.11 -48.49
N GLY A 575 -53.92 64.51 -47.49
CA GLY A 575 -53.92 65.87 -46.94
C GLY A 575 -52.97 66.90 -47.56
N LYS A 576 -52.38 66.69 -48.76
CA LYS A 576 -51.41 67.63 -49.36
C LYS A 576 -51.47 67.77 -50.89
N PHE A 577 -52.65 67.94 -51.50
CA PHE A 577 -52.71 68.26 -52.94
C PHE A 577 -53.73 69.29 -53.44
N LEU A 578 -54.39 70.09 -52.59
CA LEU A 578 -55.24 71.18 -53.10
C LEU A 578 -55.11 72.47 -52.30
N THR A 579 -54.09 73.28 -52.59
CA THR A 579 -54.18 74.76 -52.48
C THR A 579 -53.00 75.49 -53.16
N ILE A 580 -53.03 75.64 -54.49
CA ILE A 580 -52.49 76.78 -55.27
C ILE A 580 -53.28 76.76 -56.60
N PHE A 581 -54.24 77.64 -56.90
CA PHE A 581 -54.13 79.01 -57.42
C PHE A 581 -55.43 79.79 -57.05
N SER A 582 -55.38 80.85 -56.24
CA SER A 582 -55.33 82.29 -56.61
C SER A 582 -56.43 82.79 -57.58
N THR A 583 -57.45 83.50 -57.08
CA THR A 583 -57.63 84.98 -57.17
C THR A 583 -59.06 85.39 -56.81
N PRO A 584 -59.28 86.60 -56.25
CA PRO A 584 -60.60 87.12 -55.90
C PRO A 584 -61.16 88.01 -57.03
N PHE A 585 -62.47 87.95 -57.27
CA PHE A 585 -63.18 89.09 -57.86
C PHE A 585 -64.53 89.29 -57.16
N ASN A 586 -64.70 90.51 -56.68
CA ASN A 586 -65.91 91.05 -56.07
C ASN A 586 -67.06 91.15 -57.08
N LEU A 587 -68.24 91.42 -56.50
CA LEU A 587 -69.40 92.13 -57.08
C LEU A 587 -70.48 91.25 -57.76
N PHE A 588 -71.57 90.94 -57.06
CA PHE A 588 -72.77 91.79 -57.09
C PHE A 588 -73.79 91.38 -56.02
N ARG A 589 -74.46 92.41 -55.52
CA ARG A 589 -75.53 92.46 -54.51
C ARG A 589 -76.89 92.34 -55.22
N LEU A 590 -77.97 92.17 -54.43
CA LEU A 590 -79.40 92.46 -54.71
C LEU A 590 -80.19 91.30 -55.35
N PHE A 591 -81.45 90.97 -55.02
CA PHE A 591 -82.53 91.39 -54.09
C PHE A 591 -83.16 90.03 -53.61
N GLU A 592 -83.86 89.83 -52.50
CA GLU A 592 -84.90 90.58 -51.78
C GLU A 592 -85.05 89.93 -50.39
#